data_AF-A0A1G0F247-F1
#
_entry.id   AF-A0A1G0F247-F1
#
_cell.length_a   1.000
_cell.length_b   1.000
_cell.length_c   1.000
_cell.angle_alpha   90.00
_cell.angle_beta   90.00
_cell.angle_gamma   90.00
#
_symmetry.space_group_name_H-M   'P 1'
#
loop_
_entity.id
_entity.type
_entity.pdbx_description
1 polymer ?
#
loop_
_entity_poly.entity_id
_entity_poly.type
_entity_poly.pdbx_seq_one_letter_code
_entity_poly.pdbx_strand_id
1 'polypeptide(L)'
;MNNDLRNFTLIAAMLLLAILGAGCSTLTTSLATELKMGHLKGTQDALYLALSNCPDDTAFGDVKFWTVIGIAETRRIGAKFQEGSLEYVQAVILVNQLGLVLHSRDAQTKCAHIQTAYLETSAFITRLAARPDLLAMNYD
;
A
#
# COMPACT_ATOMS: atom_id res chain seq x y z
N MET A 1 18.89 -15.41 49.76
CA MET A 1 18.60 -14.78 48.45
C MET A 1 17.41 -13.85 48.66
N ASN A 2 17.64 -12.53 48.59
CA ASN A 2 16.67 -11.52 49.02
C ASN A 2 15.38 -11.57 48.22
N ASN A 3 14.23 -11.57 48.93
CA ASN A 3 12.89 -11.57 48.34
C ASN A 3 12.69 -10.39 47.36
N ASP A 4 13.39 -9.27 47.57
CA ASP A 4 13.33 -8.10 46.69
C ASP A 4 13.93 -8.37 45.30
N LEU A 5 15.01 -9.15 45.21
CA LEU A 5 15.65 -9.48 43.93
C LEU A 5 14.77 -10.41 43.09
N ARG A 6 14.02 -11.30 43.76
CA ARG A 6 13.08 -12.23 43.14
C ARG A 6 11.81 -11.53 42.65
N ASN A 7 11.32 -10.54 43.39
CA ASN A 7 10.19 -9.71 42.96
C ASN A 7 10.57 -8.80 41.78
N PHE A 8 11.77 -8.22 41.79
CA PHE A 8 12.23 -7.36 40.70
C PHE A 8 12.40 -8.13 39.38
N THR A 9 12.94 -9.35 39.45
CA THR A 9 13.09 -10.23 38.28
C THR A 9 11.75 -10.70 37.71
N LEU A 10 10.76 -10.98 38.56
CA LEU A 10 9.39 -11.31 38.13
C LEU A 10 8.69 -10.15 37.43
N ILE A 11 8.83 -8.93 37.95
CA ILE A 11 8.24 -7.72 37.33
C ILE A 11 8.91 -7.44 35.98
N ALA A 12 10.24 -7.53 35.90
CA ALA A 12 10.97 -7.35 34.65
C ALA A 12 10.59 -8.39 33.58
N ALA A 13 10.40 -9.66 33.97
CA ALA A 13 9.96 -10.72 33.06
C ALA A 13 8.53 -10.50 32.55
N MET A 14 7.61 -10.05 33.41
CA MET A 14 6.24 -9.70 33.00
C MET A 14 6.20 -8.48 32.07
N LEU A 15 7.05 -7.48 32.29
CA LEU A 15 7.17 -6.32 31.39
C LEU A 15 7.70 -6.73 30.01
N LEU A 16 8.71 -7.59 29.97
CA LEU A 16 9.27 -8.14 28.72
C LEU A 16 8.22 -8.95 27.94
N LEU A 17 7.44 -9.79 28.61
CA LEU A 17 6.35 -10.56 28.00
C LEU A 17 5.23 -9.65 27.44
N ALA A 18 4.91 -8.55 28.13
CA ALA A 18 3.92 -7.58 27.64
C ALA A 18 4.42 -6.82 26.39
N ILE A 19 5.71 -6.44 26.35
CA ILE A 19 6.32 -5.75 25.20
C ILE A 19 6.45 -6.68 23.99
N LEU A 20 6.87 -7.94 24.21
CA LEU A 20 6.99 -8.95 23.15
C LEU A 20 5.61 -9.39 22.61
N GLY A 21 4.60 -9.51 23.48
CA GLY A 21 3.23 -9.89 23.08
C GLY A 21 2.52 -8.79 22.28
N ALA A 22 2.68 -7.53 22.66
CA ALA A 22 2.13 -6.39 21.90
C ALA A 22 2.84 -6.21 20.55
N GLY A 23 4.16 -6.39 20.51
CA GLY A 23 4.97 -6.27 19.29
C GLY A 23 4.68 -7.36 18.24
N CYS A 24 4.53 -8.62 18.64
CA CYS A 24 4.24 -9.70 17.69
C CYS A 24 2.84 -9.59 17.07
N SER A 25 1.85 -9.16 17.84
CA SER A 25 0.46 -9.03 17.39
C SER A 25 0.28 -7.87 16.39
N THR A 26 1.05 -6.80 16.55
CA THR A 26 1.08 -5.67 15.61
C THR A 26 1.94 -5.97 14.38
N LEU A 27 3.06 -6.69 14.52
CA LEU A 27 3.89 -7.07 13.38
C LEU A 27 3.18 -8.05 12.43
N THR A 28 2.48 -9.04 12.99
CA THR A 28 1.74 -10.04 12.20
C THR A 28 0.57 -9.43 11.44
N THR A 29 -0.13 -8.48 12.04
CA THR A 29 -1.22 -7.75 11.38
C THR A 29 -0.71 -6.77 10.33
N SER A 30 0.38 -6.03 10.58
CA SER A 30 0.99 -5.13 9.59
C SER A 30 1.50 -5.92 8.37
N LEU A 31 2.22 -7.03 8.59
CA LEU A 31 2.76 -7.84 7.49
C LEU A 31 1.65 -8.49 6.64
N ALA A 32 0.59 -8.98 7.29
CA ALA A 32 -0.56 -9.53 6.57
C ALA A 32 -1.29 -8.46 5.74
N THR A 33 -1.36 -7.22 6.25
CA THR A 33 -1.98 -6.08 5.55
C THR A 33 -1.13 -5.67 4.33
N GLU A 34 0.20 -5.64 4.48
CA GLU A 34 1.10 -5.34 3.35
C GLU A 34 1.08 -6.43 2.27
N LEU A 35 1.06 -7.70 2.66
CA LEU A 35 0.94 -8.82 1.72
C LEU A 35 -0.36 -8.75 0.91
N LYS A 36 -1.47 -8.40 1.58
CA LYS A 36 -2.74 -8.14 0.89
C LYS A 36 -2.56 -7.00 -0.11
N MET A 37 -1.90 -5.89 0.23
CA MET A 37 -1.70 -4.77 -0.68
C MET A 37 -0.53 -4.92 -1.67
N GLY A 38 0.09 -6.10 -1.80
CA GLY A 38 1.34 -6.30 -2.53
C GLY A 38 1.34 -5.77 -3.97
N HIS A 39 0.25 -5.97 -4.72
CA HIS A 39 0.10 -5.44 -6.08
C HIS A 39 0.05 -3.90 -6.14
N LEU A 40 -0.66 -3.26 -5.21
CA LEU A 40 -0.71 -1.81 -5.12
C LEU A 40 0.64 -1.23 -4.68
N LYS A 41 1.34 -1.92 -3.77
CA LYS A 41 2.69 -1.55 -3.33
C LYS A 41 3.71 -1.68 -4.45
N GLY A 42 3.72 -2.79 -5.19
CA GLY A 42 4.57 -2.93 -6.38
C GLY A 42 4.29 -1.88 -7.45
N THR A 43 3.01 -1.49 -7.60
CA THR A 43 2.62 -0.36 -8.47
C THR A 43 3.20 0.96 -7.97
N GLN A 44 3.06 1.26 -6.68
CA GLN A 44 3.62 2.46 -6.05
C GLN A 44 5.14 2.54 -6.24
N ASP A 45 5.86 1.44 -6.02
CA ASP A 45 7.32 1.37 -6.13
C ASP A 45 7.78 1.57 -7.57
N ALA A 46 7.10 0.94 -8.53
CA ALA A 46 7.40 1.13 -9.95
C ALA A 46 7.20 2.59 -10.39
N LEU A 47 6.10 3.22 -9.95
CA LEU A 47 5.84 4.64 -10.22
C LEU A 47 6.91 5.54 -9.58
N TYR A 48 7.33 5.25 -8.35
CA TYR A 48 8.39 5.98 -7.66
C TYR A 48 9.75 5.87 -8.38
N LEU A 49 10.13 4.66 -8.80
CA LEU A 49 11.36 4.41 -9.56
C LEU A 49 11.34 5.09 -10.93
N ALA A 50 10.18 5.14 -11.58
CA ALA A 50 10.03 5.86 -12.84
C ALA A 50 10.11 7.39 -12.65
N LEU A 51 9.61 7.93 -11.52
CA LEU A 51 9.75 9.36 -11.20
C LEU A 51 11.19 9.77 -10.98
N SER A 52 11.99 8.95 -10.29
CA SER A 52 13.39 9.26 -10.02
C SER A 52 14.26 9.23 -11.28
N ASN A 53 13.80 8.56 -12.35
CA ASN A 53 14.49 8.42 -13.63
C ASN A 53 13.66 8.95 -14.81
N CYS A 54 12.81 9.93 -14.56
CA CYS A 54 11.81 10.40 -15.53
C CYS A 54 12.33 10.83 -16.93
N PRO A 55 13.57 11.34 -17.10
CA PRO A 55 14.13 11.60 -18.43
C PRO A 55 14.55 10.35 -19.22
N ASP A 56 14.62 9.17 -18.60
CA ASP A 56 15.12 7.92 -19.17
C ASP A 56 13.97 7.01 -19.61
N ASP A 57 13.81 6.82 -20.92
CA ASP A 57 12.76 5.99 -21.51
C ASP A 57 12.83 4.51 -21.10
N THR A 58 13.98 4.02 -20.60
CA THR A 58 14.12 2.61 -20.17
C THR A 58 13.41 2.32 -18.85
N ALA A 59 13.26 3.32 -17.96
CA ALA A 59 12.53 3.21 -16.71
C ALA A 59 11.00 3.05 -16.90
N PHE A 60 10.50 3.23 -18.12
CA PHE A 60 9.07 3.14 -18.44
C PHE A 60 8.58 1.73 -18.78
N GLY A 61 9.47 0.78 -19.02
CA GLY A 61 9.09 -0.62 -19.27
C GLY A 61 8.36 -1.21 -18.07
N ASP A 62 9.01 -1.14 -16.90
CA ASP A 62 8.48 -1.70 -15.65
C ASP A 62 7.24 -0.95 -15.17
N VAL A 63 7.19 0.38 -15.37
CA VAL A 63 6.04 1.18 -14.98
C VAL A 63 4.77 0.73 -15.70
N LYS A 64 4.84 0.37 -16.99
CA LYS A 64 3.66 -0.07 -17.74
C LYS A 64 3.12 -1.40 -17.24
N PHE A 65 4.00 -2.37 -17.00
CA PHE A 65 3.61 -3.67 -16.47
C PHE A 65 2.91 -3.53 -15.12
N TRP A 66 3.54 -2.81 -14.18
CA TRP A 66 2.98 -2.60 -12.86
C TRP A 66 1.71 -1.75 -12.87
N THR A 67 1.60 -0.78 -13.79
CA THR A 67 0.38 0.01 -13.96
C THR A 67 -0.82 -0.86 -14.38
N VAL A 68 -0.61 -1.85 -15.26
CA VAL A 68 -1.67 -2.81 -15.63
C VAL A 68 -2.12 -3.62 -14.42
N ILE A 69 -1.17 -4.12 -13.61
CA ILE A 69 -1.45 -4.82 -12.36
C ILE A 69 -2.23 -3.93 -11.40
N GLY A 70 -1.77 -2.69 -11.20
CA GLY A 70 -2.42 -1.71 -10.33
C GLY A 70 -3.86 -1.40 -10.75
N ILE A 71 -4.15 -1.30 -12.06
CA ILE A 71 -5.51 -1.12 -12.57
C ILE A 71 -6.38 -2.34 -12.24
N ALA A 72 -5.89 -3.54 -12.53
CA ALA A 72 -6.65 -4.77 -12.28
C ALA A 72 -6.96 -4.91 -10.78
N GLU A 73 -5.96 -4.68 -9.92
CA GLU A 73 -6.12 -4.74 -8.47
C GLU A 73 -7.07 -3.67 -7.95
N THR A 74 -6.93 -2.43 -8.40
CA THR A 74 -7.80 -1.32 -7.99
C THR A 74 -9.25 -1.57 -8.39
N ARG A 75 -9.50 -2.13 -9.58
CA ARG A 75 -10.85 -2.52 -10.01
C ARG A 75 -11.42 -3.64 -9.16
N ARG A 76 -10.60 -4.67 -8.89
CA ARG A 76 -10.99 -5.81 -8.05
C ARG A 76 -11.41 -5.36 -6.65
N ILE A 77 -10.61 -4.47 -6.06
CA ILE A 77 -10.88 -3.87 -4.75
C ILE A 77 -12.11 -2.95 -4.80
N GLY A 78 -12.15 -2.05 -5.78
CA GLY A 78 -13.23 -1.08 -5.96
C GLY A 78 -14.60 -1.71 -6.18
N ALA A 79 -14.67 -2.87 -6.84
CA ALA A 79 -15.90 -3.62 -7.06
C ALA A 79 -16.58 -4.12 -5.76
N LYS A 80 -15.87 -4.11 -4.62
CA LYS A 80 -16.42 -4.45 -3.31
C LYS A 80 -16.97 -3.24 -2.55
N PHE A 81 -16.69 -2.03 -3.01
CA PHE A 81 -17.17 -0.81 -2.37
C PHE A 81 -18.58 -0.46 -2.82
N GLN A 82 -19.32 0.21 -1.94
CA GLN A 82 -20.62 0.75 -2.30
C GLN A 82 -20.44 1.81 -3.39
N GLU A 83 -21.18 1.69 -4.48
CA GLU A 83 -21.14 2.67 -5.56
C GLU A 83 -21.44 4.08 -5.04
N GLY A 84 -20.59 5.04 -5.40
CA GLY A 84 -20.65 6.42 -4.91
C GLY A 84 -20.03 6.67 -3.54
N SER A 85 -19.52 5.65 -2.83
CA SER A 85 -18.72 5.86 -1.61
C SER A 85 -17.40 6.57 -1.94
N LEU A 86 -16.78 7.18 -0.93
CA LEU A 86 -15.49 7.87 -1.11
C LEU A 86 -14.38 6.93 -1.57
N GLU A 87 -14.39 5.67 -1.11
CA GLU A 87 -13.45 4.63 -1.51
C GLU A 87 -13.67 4.19 -2.95
N TYR A 88 -14.93 4.01 -3.35
CA TYR A 88 -15.30 3.71 -4.73
C TYR A 88 -14.84 4.82 -5.68
N VAL A 89 -15.16 6.08 -5.35
CA VAL A 89 -14.76 7.24 -6.16
C VAL A 89 -13.24 7.32 -6.28
N GLN A 90 -12.50 7.08 -5.20
CA GLN A 90 -11.04 7.07 -5.26
C GLN A 90 -10.49 5.92 -6.10
N ALA A 91 -11.08 4.72 -6.02
CA ALA A 91 -10.69 3.61 -6.88
C ALA A 91 -10.87 3.95 -8.37
N VAL A 92 -11.98 4.61 -8.73
CA VAL A 92 -12.23 5.08 -10.11
C VAL A 92 -11.20 6.13 -10.53
N ILE A 93 -10.91 7.12 -9.67
CA ILE A 93 -9.89 8.14 -9.93
C ILE A 93 -8.53 7.47 -10.20
N LEU A 94 -8.12 6.55 -9.33
CA LEU A 94 -6.84 5.86 -9.46
C LEU A 94 -6.76 5.04 -10.76
N VAL A 95 -7.81 4.29 -11.12
CA VAL A 95 -7.87 3.57 -12.39
C VAL A 95 -7.69 4.51 -13.58
N ASN A 96 -8.30 5.69 -13.54
CA ASN A 96 -8.17 6.68 -14.60
C ASN A 96 -6.74 7.23 -14.69
N GLN A 97 -6.11 7.57 -13.55
CA GLN A 97 -4.73 8.09 -13.53
C GLN A 97 -3.72 7.05 -14.02
N LEU A 98 -3.85 5.80 -13.58
CA LEU A 98 -3.04 4.70 -14.09
C LEU A 98 -3.29 4.49 -15.60
N GLY A 99 -4.54 4.66 -16.05
CA GLY A 99 -4.88 4.67 -17.48
C GLY A 99 -4.11 5.74 -18.26
N LEU A 100 -3.96 6.96 -17.72
CA LEU A 100 -3.20 8.03 -18.35
C LEU A 100 -1.70 7.69 -18.47
N VAL A 101 -1.11 7.03 -17.46
CA VAL A 101 0.27 6.54 -17.54
C VAL A 101 0.47 5.61 -18.74
N LEU A 102 -0.46 4.67 -18.98
CA LEU A 102 -0.37 3.73 -20.11
C LEU A 102 -0.46 4.40 -21.48
N HIS A 103 -1.20 5.51 -21.59
CA HIS A 103 -1.49 6.17 -22.87
C HIS A 103 -0.60 7.40 -23.15
N SER A 104 0.31 7.73 -22.24
CA SER A 104 1.22 8.87 -22.38
C SER A 104 2.22 8.66 -23.51
N ARG A 105 2.37 9.66 -24.39
CA ARG A 105 3.16 9.55 -25.63
C ARG A 105 4.50 10.28 -25.55
N ASP A 106 4.54 11.49 -25.00
CA ASP A 106 5.76 12.28 -24.84
C ASP A 106 6.29 12.23 -23.40
N ALA A 107 7.60 12.46 -23.24
CA ALA A 107 8.30 12.35 -21.96
C ALA A 107 7.76 13.29 -20.87
N GLN A 108 7.35 14.50 -21.23
CA GLN A 108 6.91 15.50 -20.26
C GLN A 108 5.53 15.15 -19.69
N THR A 109 4.59 14.77 -20.57
CA THR A 109 3.26 14.29 -20.20
C THR A 109 3.33 12.97 -19.43
N LYS A 110 4.23 12.06 -19.84
CA LYS A 110 4.53 10.81 -19.12
C LYS A 110 4.88 11.07 -17.65
N CYS A 111 5.81 11.98 -17.38
CA CYS A 111 6.25 12.29 -16.02
C CYS A 111 5.13 12.87 -15.15
N ALA A 112 4.35 13.81 -15.70
CA ALA A 112 3.22 14.38 -14.98
C ALA A 112 2.17 13.31 -14.62
N HIS A 113 1.84 12.42 -15.56
CA HIS A 113 0.88 11.33 -15.30
C HIS A 113 1.42 10.32 -14.29
N ILE A 114 2.70 9.95 -14.34
CA ILE A 114 3.32 9.08 -13.32
C ILE A 114 3.26 9.76 -11.96
N GLN A 115 3.55 11.06 -11.86
CA GLN A 115 3.52 11.78 -10.60
C GLN A 115 2.13 11.75 -9.98
N THR A 116 1.10 12.08 -10.76
CA THR A 116 -0.28 12.02 -10.30
C THR A 116 -0.69 10.60 -9.91
N ALA A 117 -0.36 9.61 -10.74
CA ALA A 117 -0.65 8.21 -10.44
C ALA A 117 0.03 7.72 -9.15
N TYR A 118 1.28 8.14 -8.90
CA TYR A 118 2.00 7.82 -7.66
C TYR A 118 1.27 8.38 -6.43
N LEU A 119 0.87 9.65 -6.50
CA LEU A 119 0.16 10.33 -5.41
C LEU A 119 -1.20 9.66 -5.14
N GLU A 120 -1.97 9.36 -6.18
CA GLU A 120 -3.25 8.67 -6.03
C GLU A 120 -3.10 7.23 -5.52
N THR A 121 -2.06 6.51 -5.98
CA THR A 121 -1.76 5.15 -5.49
C THR A 121 -1.43 5.19 -4.00
N SER A 122 -0.59 6.13 -3.59
CA SER A 122 -0.22 6.34 -2.18
C SER A 122 -1.43 6.69 -1.31
N ALA A 123 -2.28 7.60 -1.79
CA ALA A 123 -3.49 8.01 -1.10
C ALA A 123 -4.50 6.86 -0.96
N PHE A 124 -4.64 6.03 -1.99
CA PHE A 124 -5.51 4.87 -1.98
C PHE A 124 -5.02 3.79 -1.02
N ILE A 125 -3.72 3.45 -1.06
CA ILE A 125 -3.09 2.54 -0.10
C ILE A 125 -3.30 3.03 1.34
N THR A 126 -3.07 4.32 1.59
CA THR A 126 -3.26 4.91 2.92
C THR A 126 -4.71 4.78 3.39
N ARG A 127 -5.67 4.99 2.49
CA ARG A 127 -7.10 4.83 2.80
C ARG A 127 -7.47 3.38 3.11
N LEU A 128 -6.95 2.43 2.34
CA LEU A 128 -7.16 1.01 2.59
C LEU A 128 -6.55 0.58 3.93
N ALA A 129 -5.33 1.02 4.24
CA ALA A 129 -4.66 0.71 5.50
C ALA A 129 -5.43 1.26 6.72
N ALA A 130 -6.12 2.39 6.58
CA ALA A 130 -7.00 2.95 7.61
C ALA A 130 -8.35 2.21 7.73
N ARG A 131 -8.67 1.30 6.81
CA ARG A 131 -9.92 0.55 6.72
C ARG A 131 -9.67 -0.96 6.63
N PRO A 132 -9.15 -1.58 7.70
CA PRO A 132 -8.86 -3.02 7.73
C PRO A 132 -10.12 -3.89 7.49
N ASP A 133 -11.31 -3.37 7.80
CA ASP A 133 -12.61 -3.97 7.46
C ASP A 133 -12.77 -4.16 5.95
N LEU A 134 -12.44 -3.13 5.17
CA LEU A 134 -12.50 -3.17 3.72
C LEU A 134 -11.40 -4.06 3.13
N LEU A 135 -10.21 -4.09 3.74
CA LEU A 135 -9.13 -4.99 3.32
C LEU A 135 -9.46 -6.47 3.62
N ALA A 136 -10.21 -6.79 4.66
CA ALA A 136 -10.64 -8.17 4.91
C ALA A 136 -11.58 -8.66 3.78
N MET A 137 -12.62 -7.89 3.46
CA MET A 137 -13.62 -8.21 2.42
C MET A 137 -13.05 -8.42 1.01
N ASN A 138 -11.83 -7.93 0.76
CA ASN A 138 -11.16 -8.03 -0.53
C ASN A 138 -10.32 -9.30 -0.70
N TYR A 139 -10.05 -10.07 0.35
CA TYR A 139 -9.15 -11.23 0.28
C TYR A 139 -9.76 -12.51 0.86
N ASP A 140 -11.09 -12.50 1.05
CA ASP A 140 -11.94 -13.66 1.32
C ASP A 140 -12.62 -14.12 0.01
#